data_AF-A0A0W0S9I8-F1
#
_entry.id   AF-A0A0W0S9I8-F1
#
_cell.length_a   1.000
_cell.length_b   1.000
_cell.length_c   1.000
_cell.angle_alpha   90.00
_cell.angle_beta   90.00
_cell.angle_gamma   90.00
#
_symmetry.space_group_name_H-M   'P 1'
#
loop_
_entity.id
_entity.type
_entity.pdbx_description
1 polymer ?
#
loop_
_entity_poly.entity_id
_entity_poly.type
_entity_poly.pdbx_seq_one_letter_code
_entity_poly.pdbx_strand_id
1 'polypeptide(L)'
;MLNDIPMLKRESISINLDDFPGGVAAWGALPAVFDSHDNKFDRGVHIHARMAHSRKKIIDQSFPEVELIWQEKKMTLTEECALSYTMSSIFDFDIVSLNCSHCGAELLDKDLASVLPSFEHYCTFCGGLTLTNKRCVANPVIRFKEILDDKLVKRPSIMPERKISLDSTRYPGGFQIWGSNPSIIWTAQRLEESAIHVHAYNSEKKRVIDNTYSEVWVNGILLDIEMVRVLQIQKAIPQLKLYLTSLSCPSCYHAHFDTEVLAVVPHQQHRCEQCNTVFTTSKSISNPSIAILNQLTDLTDKVLENESIGENYF
;
A
#
# COMPACT_ATOMS: atom_id res chain seq x y z
N MET A 1 10.41 -24.81 -22.55
CA MET A 1 10.49 -25.43 -21.21
C MET A 1 10.73 -24.29 -20.24
N LEU A 2 9.63 -23.75 -19.72
CA LEU A 2 9.64 -22.69 -18.72
C LEU A 2 10.07 -23.32 -17.40
N ASN A 3 11.08 -22.74 -16.77
CA ASN A 3 11.56 -23.18 -15.47
C ASN A 3 10.47 -22.86 -14.44
N ASP A 4 9.75 -23.88 -13.99
CA ASP A 4 9.04 -23.87 -12.73
C ASP A 4 10.09 -23.63 -11.63
N ILE A 5 10.24 -22.37 -11.22
CA ILE A 5 10.97 -22.05 -10.00
C ILE A 5 10.11 -22.61 -8.87
N PRO A 6 10.60 -23.57 -8.07
CA PRO A 6 9.85 -24.05 -6.93
C PRO A 6 9.62 -22.84 -5.99
N MET A 7 8.37 -22.38 -5.92
CA MET A 7 7.97 -21.45 -4.87
C MET A 7 8.30 -22.14 -3.54
N LEU A 8 9.37 -21.71 -2.88
CA LEU A 8 9.62 -22.05 -1.49
C LEU A 8 8.32 -21.77 -0.75
N LYS A 9 7.68 -22.84 -0.28
CA LYS A 9 6.40 -22.81 0.42
C LYS A 9 6.62 -22.02 1.70
N ARG A 10 6.42 -20.70 1.64
CA ARG A 10 6.52 -19.81 2.80
C ARG A 10 5.51 -20.31 3.82
N GLU A 11 5.94 -20.53 5.06
CA GLU A 11 5.08 -21.07 6.10
C GLU A 11 4.14 -19.97 6.63
N SER A 12 2.86 -20.30 6.81
CA SER A 12 1.93 -19.45 7.56
C SER A 12 2.35 -19.38 9.03
N ILE A 13 1.95 -18.32 9.72
CA ILE A 13 2.21 -18.15 11.16
C ILE A 13 0.91 -17.96 11.93
N SER A 14 0.88 -18.39 13.19
CA SER A 14 -0.18 -18.07 14.13
C SER A 14 0.35 -17.09 15.18
N ILE A 15 -0.37 -15.98 15.40
CA ILE A 15 0.01 -14.88 16.28
C ILE A 15 -1.14 -14.64 17.25
N ASN A 16 -0.90 -14.93 18.53
CA ASN A 16 -1.76 -14.46 19.59
C ASN A 16 -1.38 -13.02 19.96
N LEU A 17 -2.30 -12.07 19.79
CA LEU A 17 -2.04 -10.65 20.03
C LEU A 17 -1.71 -10.37 21.50
N ASP A 18 -2.22 -11.17 22.43
CA ASP A 18 -1.95 -11.05 23.87
C ASP A 18 -0.48 -11.35 24.23
N ASP A 19 0.23 -12.13 23.41
CA ASP A 19 1.63 -12.49 23.65
C ASP A 19 2.60 -11.33 23.36
N PHE A 20 2.14 -10.25 22.72
CA PHE A 20 2.96 -9.13 22.27
C PHE A 20 2.49 -7.80 22.86
N PRO A 21 2.70 -7.56 24.17
CA PRO A 21 2.23 -6.34 24.83
C PRO A 21 2.94 -5.06 24.37
N GLY A 22 4.05 -5.18 23.62
CA GLY A 22 4.68 -4.05 22.92
C GLY A 22 3.95 -3.61 21.64
N GLY A 23 2.95 -4.37 21.21
CA GLY A 23 2.12 -4.13 20.05
C GLY A 23 2.45 -5.04 18.87
N VAL A 24 1.40 -5.33 18.11
CA VAL A 24 1.38 -6.00 16.82
C VAL A 24 0.82 -5.04 15.79
N ALA A 25 1.43 -5.03 14.61
CA ALA A 25 0.91 -4.33 13.47
C ALA A 25 0.99 -5.21 12.22
N ALA A 26 -0.01 -5.08 11.36
CA ALA A 26 -0.16 -5.89 10.15
C ALA A 26 -0.53 -5.01 8.96
N TRP A 27 0.04 -5.30 7.79
CA TRP A 27 -0.29 -4.65 6.52
C TRP A 27 -0.30 -5.69 5.40
N GLY A 28 -1.06 -5.45 4.34
CA GLY A 28 -0.75 -6.06 3.04
C GLY A 28 0.55 -5.44 2.51
N ALA A 29 1.57 -6.26 2.26
CA ALA A 29 2.85 -5.80 1.73
C ALA A 29 2.64 -5.22 0.33
N LEU A 30 3.20 -4.03 0.07
CA LEU A 30 3.21 -3.38 -1.23
C LEU A 30 4.66 -3.11 -1.66
N PRO A 31 4.95 -3.15 -2.97
CA PRO A 31 6.29 -2.85 -3.46
C PRO A 31 6.65 -1.39 -3.16
N ALA A 32 7.94 -1.13 -3.04
CA ALA A 32 8.45 0.24 -2.91
C ALA A 32 8.09 1.04 -4.16
N VAL A 33 7.70 2.31 -4.00
CA VAL A 33 7.47 3.19 -5.16
C VAL A 33 8.77 3.46 -5.91
N PHE A 34 9.87 3.51 -5.16
CA PHE A 34 11.24 3.67 -5.62
C PHE A 34 12.13 2.64 -4.92
N ASP A 35 12.95 1.94 -5.70
CA ASP A 35 13.92 0.95 -5.21
C ASP A 35 15.22 1.05 -6.03
N SER A 36 16.29 1.49 -5.38
CA SER A 36 17.64 1.50 -5.95
C SER A 36 18.57 0.43 -5.34
N HIS A 37 18.04 -0.41 -4.46
CA HIS A 37 18.80 -1.43 -3.73
C HIS A 37 18.77 -2.81 -4.42
N ASP A 38 17.76 -3.07 -5.27
CA ASP A 38 17.57 -4.35 -5.99
C ASP A 38 17.34 -5.54 -5.04
N ASN A 39 16.40 -5.38 -4.10
CA ASN A 39 15.92 -6.50 -3.31
C ASN A 39 14.61 -7.02 -3.88
N LYS A 40 14.47 -8.36 -3.91
CA LYS A 40 13.20 -8.99 -4.24
C LYS A 40 12.11 -8.51 -3.28
N PHE A 41 10.98 -8.12 -3.84
CA PHE A 41 9.82 -7.69 -3.07
C PHE A 41 9.32 -8.81 -2.13
N ASP A 42 9.17 -8.49 -0.85
CA ASP A 42 8.69 -9.43 0.17
C ASP A 42 7.16 -9.43 0.28
N ARG A 43 6.53 -10.29 -0.52
CA ARG A 43 5.08 -10.45 -0.65
C ARG A 43 4.42 -11.06 0.59
N GLY A 44 3.13 -10.74 0.78
CA GLY A 44 2.30 -11.33 1.82
C GLY A 44 1.70 -10.32 2.80
N VAL A 45 1.26 -10.83 3.94
CA VAL A 45 0.88 -10.08 5.14
C VAL A 45 2.15 -9.74 5.90
N HIS A 46 2.53 -8.46 5.89
CA HIS A 46 3.68 -7.95 6.61
C HIS A 46 3.36 -7.74 8.08
N ILE A 47 4.13 -8.36 8.97
CA ILE A 47 3.90 -8.30 10.42
C ILE A 47 5.08 -7.63 11.12
N HIS A 48 4.74 -6.67 11.99
CA HIS A 48 5.61 -6.22 13.07
C HIS A 48 5.05 -6.69 14.41
N ALA A 49 5.88 -7.33 15.24
CA ALA A 49 5.48 -7.70 16.61
C ALA A 49 6.58 -7.40 17.65
N ARG A 50 6.18 -6.96 18.84
CA ARG A 50 7.10 -6.55 19.92
C ARG A 50 6.68 -7.11 21.28
N MET A 51 7.64 -7.65 22.03
CA MET A 51 7.42 -8.12 23.41
C MET A 51 7.26 -6.99 24.44
N ALA A 52 7.72 -5.78 24.14
CA ALA A 52 7.61 -4.65 25.05
C ALA A 52 7.68 -3.32 24.30
N HIS A 53 7.13 -2.28 24.92
CA HIS A 53 7.22 -0.91 24.41
C HIS A 53 8.69 -0.53 24.20
N SER A 54 9.01 0.12 23.07
CA SER A 54 10.37 0.56 22.68
C SER A 54 11.44 -0.54 22.46
N ARG A 55 11.11 -1.83 22.56
CA ARG A 55 12.04 -2.91 22.17
C ARG A 55 12.07 -3.11 20.66
N LYS A 56 13.19 -3.65 20.15
CA LYS A 56 13.32 -4.11 18.74
C LYS A 56 12.17 -5.05 18.37
N LYS A 57 11.79 -5.01 17.10
CA LYS A 57 10.80 -5.94 16.53
C LYS A 57 11.36 -7.35 16.70
N ILE A 58 10.55 -8.28 17.17
CA ILE A 58 10.91 -9.71 17.21
C ILE A 58 10.36 -10.46 16.00
N ILE A 59 9.31 -9.90 15.37
CA ILE A 59 8.81 -10.30 14.05
C ILE A 59 8.83 -9.04 13.18
N ASP A 60 9.45 -9.15 12.00
CA ASP A 60 9.61 -8.08 10.99
C ASP A 60 9.72 -8.73 9.60
N GLN A 61 8.65 -9.40 9.14
CA GLN A 61 8.65 -10.15 7.89
C GLN A 61 7.24 -10.34 7.33
N SER A 62 7.16 -10.69 6.04
CA SER A 62 5.89 -11.03 5.38
C SER A 62 5.62 -12.53 5.37
N PHE A 63 4.34 -12.89 5.49
CA PHE A 63 3.85 -14.26 5.45
C PHE A 63 2.73 -14.38 4.41
N PRO A 64 2.57 -15.51 3.69
CA PRO A 64 1.45 -15.67 2.75
C PRO A 64 0.09 -15.61 3.45
N GLU A 65 0.06 -16.04 4.71
CA GLU A 65 -1.13 -16.07 5.55
C GLU A 65 -0.74 -15.98 7.03
N VAL A 66 -1.57 -15.30 7.83
CA VAL A 66 -1.38 -15.12 9.27
C VAL A 66 -2.69 -15.48 9.98
N GLU A 67 -2.68 -16.49 10.85
CA GLU A 67 -3.75 -16.72 11.82
C GLU A 67 -3.55 -15.75 12.98
N LEU A 68 -4.57 -14.94 13.29
CA LEU A 68 -4.56 -13.97 14.36
C LEU A 68 -5.52 -14.43 15.44
N ILE A 69 -5.03 -14.45 16.68
CA ILE A 69 -5.78 -14.89 17.85
C ILE A 69 -5.92 -13.71 18.81
N TRP A 70 -7.14 -13.43 19.26
CA TRP A 70 -7.44 -12.41 20.26
C TRP A 70 -8.59 -12.88 21.13
N GLN A 71 -8.38 -13.00 22.44
CA GLN A 71 -9.41 -13.45 23.39
C GLN A 71 -10.13 -14.73 22.91
N GLU A 72 -9.36 -15.75 22.52
CA GLU A 72 -9.84 -17.04 21.96
C GLU A 72 -10.55 -16.96 20.60
N LYS A 73 -10.80 -15.76 20.06
CA LYS A 73 -11.32 -15.59 18.72
C LYS A 73 -10.18 -15.67 17.71
N LYS A 74 -10.42 -16.38 16.62
CA LYS A 74 -9.45 -16.59 15.56
C LYS A 74 -9.92 -15.99 14.26
N MET A 75 -8.97 -15.47 13.48
CA MET A 75 -9.19 -15.14 12.09
C MET A 75 -7.94 -15.40 11.27
N THR A 76 -8.14 -15.84 10.04
CA THR A 76 -7.08 -15.97 9.05
C THR A 76 -7.03 -14.70 8.19
N LEU A 77 -5.88 -14.04 8.17
CA LEU A 77 -5.57 -12.94 7.27
C LEU A 77 -4.71 -13.46 6.12
N THR A 78 -5.27 -13.50 4.91
CA THR A 78 -4.54 -13.90 3.69
C THR A 78 -3.87 -12.69 3.02
N GLU A 79 -2.86 -12.95 2.18
CA GLU A 79 -2.24 -11.91 1.36
C GLU A 79 -3.26 -11.12 0.54
N GLU A 80 -4.19 -11.78 -0.16
CA GLU A 80 -5.20 -11.10 -1.00
C GLU A 80 -6.09 -10.17 -0.16
N CYS A 81 -6.56 -10.63 1.01
CA CYS A 81 -7.39 -9.81 1.89
C CYS A 81 -6.63 -8.58 2.40
N ALA A 82 -5.39 -8.80 2.86
CA ALA A 82 -4.54 -7.76 3.44
C ALA A 82 -4.15 -6.71 2.39
N LEU A 83 -3.75 -7.15 1.20
CA LEU A 83 -3.39 -6.28 0.09
C LEU A 83 -4.57 -5.41 -0.33
N SER A 84 -5.72 -6.02 -0.62
CA SER A 84 -6.93 -5.31 -1.01
C SER A 84 -7.36 -4.31 0.05
N TYR A 85 -7.30 -4.67 1.33
CA TYR A 85 -7.62 -3.74 2.41
C TYR A 85 -6.65 -2.55 2.44
N THR A 86 -5.34 -2.81 2.35
CA THR A 86 -4.33 -1.75 2.31
C THR A 86 -4.63 -0.78 1.17
N MET A 87 -4.92 -1.29 -0.03
CA MET A 87 -5.26 -0.47 -1.21
C MET A 87 -6.52 0.36 -1.00
N SER A 88 -7.59 -0.25 -0.47
CA SER A 88 -8.85 0.43 -0.17
C SER A 88 -8.69 1.53 0.89
N SER A 89 -7.91 1.27 1.94
CA SER A 89 -7.80 2.12 3.13
C SER A 89 -7.17 3.50 2.90
N ILE A 90 -6.50 3.69 1.74
CA ILE A 90 -5.89 4.96 1.35
C ILE A 90 -6.95 5.98 0.97
N PHE A 91 -8.00 5.53 0.30
CA PHE A 91 -9.07 6.38 -0.18
C PHE A 91 -10.15 6.54 0.90
N ASP A 92 -10.94 7.61 0.80
CA ASP A 92 -11.96 7.94 1.79
C ASP A 92 -13.34 7.44 1.35
N PHE A 93 -13.46 6.12 1.17
CA PHE A 93 -14.72 5.46 0.86
C PHE A 93 -15.02 4.32 1.82
N ASP A 94 -16.29 3.89 1.84
CA ASP A 94 -16.76 2.85 2.74
C ASP A 94 -16.18 1.47 2.38
N ILE A 95 -15.53 0.83 3.34
CA ILE A 95 -15.13 -0.58 3.28
C ILE A 95 -16.04 -1.36 4.23
N VAL A 96 -16.63 -2.46 3.76
CA VAL A 96 -17.63 -3.23 4.51
C VAL A 96 -17.33 -4.72 4.48
N SER A 97 -17.76 -5.45 5.52
CA SER A 97 -17.83 -6.91 5.47
C SER A 97 -19.18 -7.32 4.87
N LEU A 98 -19.15 -8.17 3.85
CA LEU A 98 -20.34 -8.68 3.17
C LEU A 98 -20.23 -10.17 2.96
N ASN A 99 -21.37 -10.86 3.01
CA ASN A 99 -21.51 -12.24 2.60
C ASN A 99 -22.32 -12.31 1.32
N CYS A 100 -22.00 -13.28 0.46
CA CYS A 100 -22.73 -13.55 -0.75
C CYS A 100 -24.20 -13.88 -0.44
N SER A 101 -25.13 -13.15 -1.05
CA SER A 101 -26.57 -13.39 -0.94
C SER A 101 -27.01 -14.79 -1.41
N HIS A 102 -26.20 -15.45 -2.25
CA HIS A 102 -26.49 -16.76 -2.82
C HIS A 102 -25.92 -17.94 -2.01
N CYS A 103 -24.63 -17.89 -1.63
CA CYS A 103 -23.96 -19.03 -0.97
C CYS A 103 -23.45 -18.74 0.45
N GLY A 104 -23.52 -17.48 0.91
CA GLY A 104 -23.05 -17.07 2.24
C GLY A 104 -21.54 -16.90 2.40
N ALA A 105 -20.72 -17.15 1.36
CA ALA A 105 -19.27 -16.92 1.41
C ALA A 105 -18.93 -15.44 1.59
N GLU A 106 -17.87 -15.14 2.35
CA GLU A 106 -17.38 -13.75 2.52
C GLU A 106 -16.90 -13.18 1.18
N LEU A 107 -17.29 -11.95 0.89
CA LEU A 107 -16.94 -11.25 -0.35
C LEU A 107 -15.64 -10.46 -0.16
N LEU A 108 -14.80 -10.50 -1.19
CA LEU A 108 -13.57 -9.74 -1.30
C LEU A 108 -13.50 -9.09 -2.68
N ASP A 109 -13.59 -7.77 -2.70
CA ASP A 109 -13.26 -6.98 -3.87
C ASP A 109 -11.73 -6.83 -3.94
N LYS A 110 -11.13 -7.37 -5.00
CA LYS A 110 -9.68 -7.38 -5.21
C LYS A 110 -9.25 -6.63 -6.45
N ASP A 111 -7.93 -6.41 -6.59
CA ASP A 111 -7.33 -5.67 -7.70
C ASP A 111 -7.99 -4.30 -7.89
N LEU A 112 -8.39 -3.95 -9.12
CA LEU A 112 -9.09 -2.71 -9.41
C LEU A 112 -10.40 -2.54 -8.62
N ALA A 113 -11.11 -3.62 -8.30
CA ALA A 113 -12.36 -3.53 -7.53
C ALA A 113 -12.11 -3.08 -6.08
N SER A 114 -10.92 -3.33 -5.53
CA SER A 114 -10.55 -2.87 -4.18
C SER A 114 -10.45 -1.33 -4.06
N VAL A 115 -10.35 -0.62 -5.17
CA VAL A 115 -10.23 0.85 -5.21
C VAL A 115 -11.38 1.53 -5.94
N LEU A 116 -12.37 0.77 -6.40
CA LEU A 116 -13.53 1.29 -7.12
C LEU A 116 -14.84 0.93 -6.38
N PRO A 117 -15.33 1.83 -5.51
CA PRO A 117 -16.59 1.61 -4.80
C PRO A 117 -17.78 1.34 -5.74
N SER A 118 -18.46 0.22 -5.49
CA SER A 118 -19.54 -0.31 -6.32
C SER A 118 -20.80 -0.58 -5.51
N PHE A 119 -21.94 -0.69 -6.19
CA PHE A 119 -23.17 -1.27 -5.64
C PHE A 119 -23.23 -2.79 -5.84
N GLU A 120 -22.38 -3.31 -6.72
CA GLU A 120 -22.39 -4.68 -7.23
C GLU A 120 -21.12 -5.39 -6.79
N HIS A 121 -21.28 -6.52 -6.09
CA HIS A 121 -20.18 -7.34 -5.57
C HIS A 121 -20.37 -8.80 -6.01
N TYR A 122 -19.40 -9.32 -6.77
CA TYR A 122 -19.46 -10.68 -7.33
C TYR A 122 -18.72 -11.68 -6.44
N CYS A 123 -19.38 -12.80 -6.15
CA CYS A 123 -18.79 -13.87 -5.35
C CYS A 123 -17.79 -14.68 -6.17
N THR A 124 -16.54 -14.75 -5.73
CA THR A 124 -15.51 -15.57 -6.38
C THR A 124 -15.75 -17.07 -6.21
N PHE A 125 -16.55 -17.48 -5.23
CA PHE A 125 -16.85 -18.88 -4.97
C PHE A 125 -17.99 -19.43 -5.86
N CYS A 126 -19.09 -18.69 -6.01
CA CYS A 126 -20.27 -19.18 -6.75
C CYS A 126 -20.68 -18.31 -7.97
N GLY A 127 -20.02 -17.18 -8.20
CA GLY A 127 -20.36 -16.22 -9.26
C GLY A 127 -21.60 -15.35 -8.98
N GLY A 128 -22.28 -15.56 -7.83
CA GLY A 128 -23.49 -14.82 -7.46
C GLY A 128 -23.23 -13.34 -7.18
N LEU A 129 -24.21 -12.50 -7.53
CA LEU A 129 -24.16 -11.05 -7.34
C LEU A 129 -24.82 -10.65 -6.02
N THR A 130 -24.13 -9.86 -5.22
CA THR A 130 -24.67 -9.21 -4.02
C THR A 130 -24.75 -7.71 -4.25
N LEU A 131 -25.92 -7.12 -3.97
CA LEU A 131 -26.17 -5.69 -4.14
C LEU A 131 -26.15 -4.97 -2.79
N THR A 132 -25.58 -3.77 -2.76
CA THR A 132 -25.61 -2.86 -1.61
C THR A 132 -26.43 -1.61 -1.93
N ASN A 133 -26.83 -0.87 -0.89
CA ASN A 133 -27.62 0.37 -1.03
C ASN A 133 -26.75 1.63 -1.16
N LYS A 134 -25.43 1.50 -0.99
CA LYS A 134 -24.44 2.56 -1.09
C LYS A 134 -23.20 2.01 -1.79
N ARG A 135 -22.46 2.87 -2.48
CA ARG A 135 -21.16 2.47 -3.05
C ARG A 135 -20.19 2.13 -1.94
N CYS A 136 -19.60 0.95 -2.00
CA CYS A 136 -18.60 0.49 -1.04
C CYS A 136 -17.64 -0.49 -1.69
N VAL A 137 -16.64 -0.92 -0.92
CA VAL A 137 -15.74 -2.02 -1.25
C VAL A 137 -15.93 -3.13 -0.21
N ALA A 138 -16.11 -4.36 -0.67
CA ALA A 138 -16.22 -5.54 0.18
C ALA A 138 -14.84 -6.05 0.60
N ASN A 139 -14.59 -6.17 1.90
CA ASN A 139 -13.37 -6.80 2.41
C ASN A 139 -13.63 -7.50 3.76
N PRO A 140 -13.29 -8.81 3.91
CA PRO A 140 -13.51 -9.56 5.15
C PRO A 140 -12.76 -8.99 6.37
N VAL A 141 -11.68 -8.24 6.15
CA VAL A 141 -10.90 -7.58 7.22
C VAL A 141 -11.77 -6.69 8.12
N ILE A 142 -12.86 -6.12 7.62
CA ILE A 142 -13.76 -5.31 8.45
C ILE A 142 -14.39 -6.13 9.59
N ARG A 143 -14.77 -7.37 9.33
CA ARG A 143 -15.26 -8.28 10.38
C ARG A 143 -14.18 -8.57 11.42
N PHE A 144 -12.91 -8.62 11.00
CA PHE A 144 -11.80 -8.78 11.92
C PHE A 144 -11.68 -7.61 12.87
N LYS A 145 -11.75 -6.42 12.30
CA LYS A 145 -11.67 -5.16 13.03
C LYS A 145 -12.81 -5.02 14.04
N GLU A 146 -14.01 -5.48 13.69
CA GLU A 146 -15.13 -5.59 14.64
C GLU A 146 -14.84 -6.55 15.80
N ILE A 147 -14.19 -7.70 15.54
CA ILE A 147 -13.76 -8.64 16.59
C ILE A 147 -12.77 -8.01 17.56
N LEU A 148 -11.88 -7.13 17.06
CA LEU A 148 -10.90 -6.38 17.83
C LEU A 148 -11.46 -5.11 18.50
N ASP A 149 -12.76 -4.82 18.32
CA ASP A 149 -13.39 -3.54 18.70
C ASP A 149 -12.69 -2.30 18.11
N ASP A 150 -12.13 -2.45 16.92
CA ASP A 150 -11.38 -1.42 16.20
C ASP A 150 -12.15 -0.93 14.98
N LYS A 151 -13.10 -0.02 15.21
CA LYS A 151 -14.05 0.45 14.19
C LYS A 151 -13.46 1.42 13.16
N LEU A 152 -12.20 1.80 13.30
CA LEU A 152 -11.57 2.84 12.48
C LEU A 152 -10.78 2.22 11.33
N VAL A 153 -11.16 2.52 10.08
CA VAL A 153 -10.33 2.22 8.90
C VAL A 153 -9.05 3.06 8.92
N LYS A 154 -9.21 4.36 9.19
CA LYS A 154 -8.11 5.32 9.39
C LYS A 154 -8.03 5.69 10.86
N ARG A 155 -7.00 5.24 11.56
CA ARG A 155 -6.73 5.60 12.96
C ARG A 155 -6.03 6.95 13.04
N PRO A 156 -6.16 7.69 14.15
CA PRO A 156 -5.29 8.82 14.42
C PRO A 156 -3.82 8.40 14.30
N SER A 157 -3.05 9.18 13.57
CA SER A 157 -1.61 8.97 13.38
C SER A 157 -0.87 10.27 13.67
N ILE A 158 0.44 10.14 13.89
CA ILE A 158 1.33 11.27 14.11
C ILE A 158 2.25 11.45 12.92
N MET A 159 2.51 12.71 12.58
CA MET A 159 3.59 13.08 11.65
C MET A 159 4.90 13.11 12.44
N PRO A 160 5.90 12.28 12.13
CA PRO A 160 7.15 12.29 12.86
C PRO A 160 7.97 13.55 12.53
N GLU A 161 8.58 14.20 13.52
CA GLU A 161 9.46 15.37 13.33
C GLU A 161 10.87 14.98 12.80
N ARG A 162 10.91 14.10 11.80
CA ARG A 162 12.16 13.55 11.25
C ARG A 162 12.26 13.85 9.77
N LYS A 163 13.45 14.26 9.36
CA LYS A 163 13.79 14.59 7.98
C LYS A 163 14.98 13.75 7.52
N ILE A 164 15.03 13.41 6.23
CA ILE A 164 16.15 12.67 5.64
C ILE A 164 16.45 13.17 4.23
N SER A 165 17.74 13.18 3.88
CA SER A 165 18.21 13.37 2.50
C SER A 165 18.91 12.10 2.05
N LEU A 166 18.46 11.57 0.93
CA LEU A 166 18.89 10.33 0.31
C LEU A 166 19.66 10.66 -0.97
N ASP A 167 20.87 10.15 -1.07
CA ASP A 167 21.72 10.23 -2.25
C ASP A 167 22.70 9.04 -2.24
N SER A 168 23.27 8.74 -3.40
CA SER A 168 24.18 7.60 -3.58
C SER A 168 25.52 7.76 -2.84
N THR A 169 25.89 8.97 -2.43
CA THR A 169 27.11 9.21 -1.65
C THR A 169 26.92 8.85 -0.18
N ARG A 170 25.74 9.14 0.39
CA ARG A 170 25.38 8.81 1.77
C ARG A 170 24.94 7.36 1.92
N TYR A 171 24.22 6.82 0.94
CA TYR A 171 23.66 5.48 0.94
C TYR A 171 24.06 4.72 -0.33
N PRO A 172 25.36 4.34 -0.46
CA PRO A 172 25.88 3.70 -1.66
C PRO A 172 25.31 2.29 -1.91
N GLY A 173 24.66 1.69 -0.91
CA GLY A 173 23.92 0.44 -1.08
C GLY A 173 22.55 0.62 -1.72
N GLY A 174 22.08 1.84 -1.92
CA GLY A 174 20.73 2.15 -2.40
C GLY A 174 19.73 2.39 -1.26
N PHE A 175 18.48 2.60 -1.64
CA PHE A 175 17.36 2.86 -0.73
C PHE A 175 16.02 2.48 -1.35
N GLN A 176 15.04 2.25 -0.50
CA GLN A 176 13.67 1.89 -0.85
C GLN A 176 12.70 2.83 -0.14
N ILE A 177 11.64 3.23 -0.84
CA ILE A 177 10.70 4.27 -0.40
C ILE A 177 9.27 3.76 -0.54
N TRP A 178 8.46 3.94 0.51
CA TRP A 178 7.03 3.63 0.55
C TRP A 178 6.22 4.79 1.09
N GLY A 179 4.98 4.92 0.64
CA GLY A 179 3.97 5.68 1.38
C GLY A 179 3.54 4.88 2.60
N SER A 180 3.55 5.49 3.79
CA SER A 180 3.04 4.82 4.99
C SER A 180 1.53 4.66 4.84
N ASN A 181 1.04 3.43 4.93
CA ASN A 181 -0.37 3.10 4.83
C ASN A 181 -0.90 2.74 6.22
N PRO A 182 -2.17 3.06 6.54
CA PRO A 182 -2.78 2.64 7.80
C PRO A 182 -2.66 1.12 7.96
N SER A 183 -2.26 0.68 9.15
CA SER A 183 -2.20 -0.75 9.41
C SER A 183 -3.59 -1.39 9.48
N ILE A 184 -3.70 -2.65 9.08
CA ILE A 184 -4.89 -3.47 9.30
C ILE A 184 -5.13 -3.62 10.80
N ILE A 185 -4.06 -3.87 11.55
CA ILE A 185 -4.05 -4.02 13.01
C ILE A 185 -3.04 -3.06 13.60
N TRP A 186 -3.37 -2.44 14.72
CA TRP A 186 -2.40 -1.71 15.54
C TRP A 186 -2.77 -1.87 17.01
N THR A 187 -2.07 -2.74 17.74
CA THR A 187 -2.36 -2.96 19.17
C THR A 187 -1.43 -2.17 20.10
N ALA A 188 -0.47 -1.42 19.55
CA ALA A 188 0.40 -0.59 20.38
C ALA A 188 -0.38 0.62 20.94
N GLN A 189 -0.12 0.98 22.20
CA GLN A 189 -0.75 2.15 22.84
C GLN A 189 -0.36 3.50 22.22
N ARG A 190 0.85 3.57 21.65
CA ARG A 190 1.32 4.78 20.94
C ARG A 190 0.59 4.90 19.60
N LEU A 191 0.49 6.11 19.08
CA LEU A 191 -0.04 6.34 17.74
C LEU A 191 0.89 5.78 16.66
N GLU A 192 0.29 5.37 15.55
CA GLU A 192 1.01 5.02 14.32
C GLU A 192 1.66 6.29 13.74
N GLU A 193 2.84 6.14 13.15
CA GLU A 193 3.48 7.23 12.42
C GLU A 193 3.07 7.14 10.94
N SER A 194 2.66 8.26 10.35
CA SER A 194 2.16 8.31 8.98
C SER A 194 2.89 9.38 8.17
N ALA A 195 3.77 8.95 7.27
CA ALA A 195 4.46 9.80 6.30
C ALA A 195 5.11 8.94 5.20
N ILE A 196 6.37 9.19 4.83
CA ILE A 196 7.15 8.34 3.92
C ILE A 196 8.03 7.39 4.74
N HIS A 197 7.92 6.09 4.48
CA HIS A 197 8.77 5.07 5.08
C HIS A 197 9.99 4.80 4.20
N VAL A 198 11.17 4.72 4.81
CA VAL A 198 12.45 4.62 4.10
C VAL A 198 13.29 3.50 4.68
N HIS A 199 13.78 2.63 3.79
CA HIS A 199 14.96 1.80 4.04
C HIS A 199 16.16 2.35 3.29
N ALA A 200 17.32 2.45 3.93
CA ALA A 200 18.55 2.85 3.25
C ALA A 200 19.73 1.98 3.67
N TYR A 201 20.66 1.77 2.74
CA TYR A 201 21.69 0.73 2.84
C TYR A 201 23.09 1.31 2.68
N ASN A 202 24.04 0.80 3.47
CA ASN A 202 25.45 1.18 3.37
C ASN A 202 26.16 0.48 2.19
N SER A 203 27.46 0.71 2.01
CA SER A 203 28.25 0.11 0.91
C SER A 203 28.33 -1.41 0.95
N GLU A 204 28.09 -2.01 2.13
CA GLU A 204 28.03 -3.46 2.33
C GLU A 204 26.61 -4.01 2.08
N LYS A 205 25.71 -3.21 1.51
CA LYS A 205 24.29 -3.54 1.30
C LYS A 205 23.52 -3.86 2.60
N LYS A 206 24.04 -3.44 3.76
CA LYS A 206 23.38 -3.63 5.05
C LYS A 206 22.42 -2.47 5.33
N ARG A 207 21.20 -2.79 5.76
CA ARG A 207 20.18 -1.80 6.16
C ARG A 207 20.69 -0.99 7.35
N VAL A 208 20.81 0.32 7.18
CA VAL A 208 21.22 1.29 8.22
C VAL A 208 20.12 2.25 8.60
N ILE A 209 19.12 2.43 7.72
CA ILE A 209 17.90 3.20 7.99
C ILE A 209 16.69 2.28 7.82
N ASP A 210 15.75 2.37 8.75
CA ASP A 210 14.42 1.75 8.76
C ASP A 210 13.53 2.64 9.65
N ASN A 211 12.92 3.65 9.03
CA ASN A 211 12.09 4.62 9.75
C ASN A 211 11.14 5.39 8.82
N THR A 212 10.17 6.05 9.44
CA THR A 212 9.22 6.95 8.79
C THR A 212 9.65 8.41 9.00
N TYR A 213 9.53 9.24 7.97
CA TYR A 213 10.02 10.63 7.91
C TYR A 213 8.95 11.55 7.31
N SER A 214 8.77 12.74 7.88
CA SER A 214 7.84 13.76 7.36
C SER A 214 8.39 14.49 6.14
N GLU A 215 9.72 14.54 5.98
CA GLU A 215 10.37 15.12 4.80
C GLU A 215 11.45 14.16 4.30
N VAL A 216 11.28 13.71 3.06
CA VAL A 216 12.23 12.84 2.37
C VAL A 216 12.69 13.57 1.11
N TRP A 217 13.97 13.89 1.07
CA TRP A 217 14.64 14.48 -0.08
C TRP A 217 15.43 13.39 -0.79
N VAL A 218 15.31 13.28 -2.11
CA VAL A 218 16.11 12.36 -2.93
C VAL A 218 16.85 13.18 -3.98
N ASN A 219 18.19 13.17 -3.94
CA ASN A 219 19.03 13.99 -4.83
C ASN A 219 18.58 15.46 -4.91
N GLY A 220 18.15 16.04 -3.78
CA GLY A 220 17.67 17.43 -3.69
C GLY A 220 16.21 17.65 -4.08
N ILE A 221 15.46 16.61 -4.46
CA ILE A 221 14.02 16.68 -4.76
C ILE A 221 13.23 16.26 -3.52
N LEU A 222 12.34 17.14 -3.03
CA LEU A 222 11.42 16.81 -1.95
C LEU A 222 10.27 15.95 -2.48
N LEU A 223 10.01 14.82 -1.83
CA LEU A 223 8.88 13.95 -2.15
C LEU A 223 7.61 14.40 -1.42
N ASP A 224 6.51 14.39 -2.16
CA ASP A 224 5.18 14.60 -1.59
C ASP A 224 4.62 13.28 -1.01
N ILE A 225 4.14 13.33 0.24
CA ILE A 225 3.67 12.16 0.98
C ILE A 225 2.45 11.52 0.31
N GLU A 226 1.49 12.33 -0.11
CA GLU A 226 0.23 11.85 -0.68
C GLU A 226 0.45 11.28 -2.07
N MET A 227 1.23 11.98 -2.91
CA MET A 227 1.57 11.50 -4.25
C MET A 227 2.30 10.16 -4.20
N VAL A 228 3.26 9.99 -3.28
CA VAL A 228 3.99 8.72 -3.06
C VAL A 228 3.03 7.62 -2.60
N ARG A 229 2.15 7.90 -1.63
CA ARG A 229 1.17 6.94 -1.11
C ARG A 229 0.21 6.48 -2.20
N VAL A 230 -0.35 7.40 -2.98
CA VAL A 230 -1.27 7.10 -4.08
C VAL A 230 -0.55 6.35 -5.20
N LEU A 231 0.68 6.76 -5.55
CA LEU A 231 1.46 6.07 -6.59
C LEU A 231 1.75 4.61 -6.21
N GLN A 232 1.95 4.32 -4.94
CA GLN A 232 2.14 2.95 -4.45
C GLN A 232 0.95 2.06 -4.79
N ILE A 233 -0.28 2.56 -4.61
CA ILE A 233 -1.50 1.83 -4.95
C ILE A 233 -1.67 1.74 -6.47
N GLN A 234 -1.43 2.84 -7.18
CA GLN A 234 -1.51 2.89 -8.64
C GLN A 234 -0.58 1.87 -9.31
N LYS A 235 0.68 1.75 -8.85
CA LYS A 235 1.65 0.76 -9.37
C LYS A 235 1.30 -0.68 -8.98
N ALA A 236 0.57 -0.88 -7.89
CA ALA A 236 0.14 -2.19 -7.43
C ALA A 236 -1.02 -2.76 -8.27
N ILE A 237 -1.73 -1.94 -9.05
CA ILE A 237 -2.87 -2.35 -9.89
C ILE A 237 -2.43 -2.40 -11.36
N PRO A 238 -2.18 -3.60 -11.94
CA PRO A 238 -1.64 -3.73 -13.29
C PRO A 238 -2.49 -3.04 -14.37
N GLN A 239 -3.81 -3.05 -14.19
CA GLN A 239 -4.78 -2.44 -15.11
C GLN A 239 -4.59 -0.93 -15.27
N LEU A 240 -3.96 -0.25 -14.30
CA LEU A 240 -3.71 1.19 -14.35
C LEU A 240 -2.43 1.54 -15.11
N LYS A 241 -1.49 0.60 -15.29
CA LYS A 241 -0.14 0.86 -15.85
C LYS A 241 -0.15 1.66 -17.16
N LEU A 242 -1.09 1.37 -18.05
CA LEU A 242 -1.19 2.03 -19.36
C LEU A 242 -1.82 3.43 -19.32
N TYR A 243 -2.40 3.83 -18.19
CA TYR A 243 -3.08 5.11 -18.03
C TYR A 243 -2.32 6.08 -17.12
N LEU A 244 -1.35 5.58 -16.36
CA LEU A 244 -0.55 6.37 -15.43
C LEU A 244 0.45 7.25 -16.17
N THR A 245 0.43 8.54 -15.88
CA THR A 245 1.33 9.53 -16.46
C THR A 245 1.54 10.72 -15.52
N SER A 246 2.42 11.65 -15.90
CA SER A 246 2.55 12.95 -15.25
C SER A 246 2.07 14.03 -16.20
N LEU A 247 0.97 14.70 -15.86
CA LEU A 247 0.44 15.84 -16.61
C LEU A 247 0.84 17.16 -15.95
N SER A 248 0.90 18.21 -16.76
CA SER A 248 0.99 19.59 -16.31
C SER A 248 -0.17 20.38 -16.87
N CYS A 249 -0.72 21.30 -16.09
CA CYS A 249 -1.76 22.20 -16.55
C CYS A 249 -1.23 23.04 -17.73
N PRO A 250 -1.93 23.07 -18.89
CA PRO A 250 -1.46 23.84 -20.04
C PRO A 250 -1.52 25.36 -19.83
N SER A 251 -2.22 25.82 -18.80
CA SER A 251 -2.41 27.26 -18.52
C SER A 251 -1.40 27.83 -17.54
N CYS A 252 -1.04 27.09 -16.49
CA CYS A 252 -0.13 27.57 -15.44
C CYS A 252 1.10 26.68 -15.23
N TYR A 253 1.21 25.58 -15.99
CA TYR A 253 2.29 24.60 -15.92
C TYR A 253 2.46 23.88 -14.58
N HIS A 254 1.53 24.08 -13.63
CA HIS A 254 1.49 23.31 -12.39
C HIS A 254 1.32 21.81 -12.70
N ALA A 255 2.06 20.96 -12.01
CA ALA A 255 1.94 19.51 -12.17
C ALA A 255 0.59 19.05 -11.59
N HIS A 256 -0.20 18.35 -12.40
CA HIS A 256 -1.56 17.97 -12.02
C HIS A 256 -1.55 16.65 -11.26
N PHE A 257 -2.20 16.59 -10.10
CA PHE A 257 -2.39 15.37 -9.32
C PHE A 257 -3.87 14.98 -9.27
N ASP A 258 -4.21 13.80 -9.80
CA ASP A 258 -5.56 13.25 -9.65
C ASP A 258 -5.70 12.63 -8.24
N THR A 259 -6.71 13.09 -7.50
CA THR A 259 -7.02 12.65 -6.13
C THR A 259 -8.33 11.86 -6.07
N GLU A 260 -8.65 11.33 -4.87
CA GLU A 260 -9.87 10.57 -4.61
C GLU A 260 -10.08 9.44 -5.64
N VAL A 261 -11.31 9.28 -6.16
CA VAL A 261 -11.63 8.25 -7.17
C VAL A 261 -10.93 8.50 -8.50
N LEU A 262 -10.61 9.76 -8.84
CA LEU A 262 -9.91 10.09 -10.08
C LEU A 262 -8.46 9.61 -10.08
N ALA A 263 -7.88 9.35 -8.91
CA ALA A 263 -6.57 8.74 -8.76
C ALA A 263 -6.50 7.29 -9.29
N VAL A 264 -7.64 6.64 -9.55
CA VAL A 264 -7.72 5.23 -9.98
C VAL A 264 -8.70 5.00 -11.14
N VAL A 265 -9.39 6.03 -11.62
CA VAL A 265 -10.29 5.96 -12.78
C VAL A 265 -9.69 6.76 -13.93
N PRO A 266 -9.23 6.10 -15.01
CA PRO A 266 -8.72 6.83 -16.17
C PRO A 266 -9.79 7.72 -16.79
N HIS A 267 -9.47 8.99 -17.00
CA HIS A 267 -10.41 10.01 -17.48
C HIS A 267 -9.74 11.00 -18.42
N GLN A 268 -10.52 11.87 -19.08
CA GLN A 268 -10.01 12.80 -20.09
C GLN A 268 -10.04 14.26 -19.62
N GLN A 269 -10.83 14.60 -18.60
CA GLN A 269 -11.08 15.98 -18.18
C GLN A 269 -10.44 16.22 -16.83
N HIS A 270 -9.34 16.95 -16.83
CA HIS A 270 -8.59 17.29 -15.63
C HIS A 270 -8.88 18.73 -15.22
N ARG A 271 -8.97 19.00 -13.91
CA ARG A 271 -9.10 20.35 -13.36
C ARG A 271 -7.87 20.65 -12.54
N CYS A 272 -7.10 21.66 -12.96
CA CYS A 272 -5.93 22.09 -12.20
C CYS A 272 -6.34 22.67 -10.84
N GLU A 273 -5.77 22.14 -9.77
CA GLU A 273 -5.86 22.58 -8.39
C GLU A 273 -5.31 24.00 -8.16
N GLN A 274 -4.32 24.43 -8.95
CA GLN A 274 -3.68 25.73 -8.78
C GLN A 274 -4.46 26.88 -9.45
N CYS A 275 -4.92 26.69 -10.69
CA CYS A 275 -5.53 27.77 -11.49
C CYS A 275 -6.98 27.50 -11.90
N ASN A 276 -7.56 26.37 -11.52
CA ASN A 276 -8.92 25.93 -11.85
C ASN A 276 -9.21 25.72 -13.34
N THR A 277 -8.22 25.86 -14.22
CA THR A 277 -8.39 25.57 -15.65
C THR A 277 -8.73 24.09 -15.83
N VAL A 278 -9.81 23.83 -16.56
CA VAL A 278 -10.17 22.49 -17.03
C VAL A 278 -9.48 22.25 -18.37
N PHE A 279 -8.80 21.12 -18.50
CA PHE A 279 -8.09 20.75 -19.72
C PHE A 279 -8.34 19.29 -20.08
N THR A 280 -8.23 18.99 -21.38
CA THR A 280 -8.54 17.67 -21.93
C THR A 280 -7.26 16.98 -22.40
N THR A 281 -7.13 15.68 -22.10
CA THR A 281 -6.02 14.83 -22.53
C THR A 281 -6.53 13.52 -23.12
N SER A 282 -5.62 12.63 -23.56
CA SER A 282 -5.96 11.22 -23.71
C SER A 282 -6.42 10.63 -22.37
N LYS A 283 -7.16 9.52 -22.40
CA LYS A 283 -7.63 8.87 -21.17
C LYS A 283 -6.44 8.52 -20.28
N SER A 284 -6.34 9.13 -19.10
CA SER A 284 -5.16 9.04 -18.24
C SER A 284 -5.49 9.25 -16.77
N ILE A 285 -4.53 8.94 -15.92
CA ILE A 285 -4.47 9.25 -14.49
C ILE A 285 -3.14 9.95 -14.24
N SER A 286 -3.17 11.14 -13.67
CA SER A 286 -1.98 11.93 -13.42
C SER A 286 -1.47 11.78 -11.99
N ASN A 287 -0.20 11.46 -11.85
CA ASN A 287 0.53 11.55 -10.60
C ASN A 287 1.91 12.16 -10.85
N PRO A 288 2.21 13.38 -10.35
CA PRO A 288 3.50 14.05 -10.58
C PRO A 288 4.72 13.25 -10.11
N SER A 289 4.54 12.34 -9.14
CA SER A 289 5.63 11.47 -8.68
C SER A 289 6.18 10.59 -9.79
N ILE A 290 5.44 10.30 -10.86
CA ILE A 290 5.95 9.53 -12.00
C ILE A 290 7.12 10.26 -12.68
N ALA A 291 6.98 11.57 -12.94
CA ALA A 291 8.06 12.36 -13.53
C ALA A 291 9.27 12.44 -12.58
N ILE A 292 9.02 12.58 -11.27
CA ILE A 292 10.06 12.57 -10.25
C ILE A 292 10.82 11.23 -10.25
N LEU A 293 10.12 10.09 -10.25
CA LEU A 293 10.76 8.78 -10.29
C LEU A 293 11.57 8.55 -11.56
N ASN A 294 11.09 9.00 -12.73
CA ASN A 294 11.85 8.94 -13.97
C ASN A 294 13.14 9.76 -13.87
N GLN A 295 13.06 11.00 -13.38
CA GLN A 295 14.23 11.84 -13.15
C GLN A 295 15.22 11.20 -12.17
N LEU A 296 14.71 10.60 -11.09
CA LEU A 296 15.55 9.90 -10.12
C LEU A 296 16.20 8.65 -10.72
N THR A 297 15.50 7.95 -11.61
CA THR A 297 16.01 6.77 -12.32
C THR A 297 17.19 7.13 -13.22
N ASP A 298 17.05 8.22 -13.97
CA ASP A 298 18.12 8.75 -14.83
C ASP A 298 19.35 9.18 -14.00
N LEU A 299 19.14 9.65 -12.77
CA LEU A 299 20.21 10.09 -11.87
C LEU A 299 20.93 8.95 -11.12
N THR A 300 20.28 7.80 -10.94
CA THR A 300 20.86 6.68 -10.16
C THR A 300 21.47 5.58 -11.02
N ASP A 301 21.33 5.61 -12.35
CA ASP A 301 21.70 4.55 -13.30
C ASP A 301 21.18 3.15 -12.92
N LYS A 302 20.24 3.10 -11.96
CA LYS A 302 19.79 1.91 -11.24
C LYS A 302 18.40 2.20 -10.68
N VAL A 303 17.37 1.82 -11.41
CA VAL A 303 16.08 1.45 -10.84
C VAL A 303 15.61 0.21 -11.57
N LEU A 304 15.18 -0.78 -10.78
CA LEU A 304 14.46 -1.92 -11.28
C LEU A 304 12.99 -1.64 -11.00
N GLU A 305 12.16 -1.64 -12.04
CA GLU A 305 10.72 -1.67 -11.84
C GLU A 305 10.40 -2.95 -11.08
N ASN A 306 10.02 -2.83 -9.80
CA ASN A 306 9.42 -3.94 -9.09
C ASN A 306 8.14 -4.34 -9.87
N GLU A 307 8.11 -5.59 -10.34
CA GLU A 307 7.02 -6.17 -11.14
C GLU A 307 5.66 -5.83 -10.51
N SER A 308 4.67 -5.52 -11.35
CA SER A 308 3.31 -5.29 -10.89
C SER A 308 2.79 -6.55 -10.18
N ILE A 309 1.99 -6.38 -9.12
CA ILE A 309 1.57 -7.48 -8.23
C ILE A 309 0.81 -8.61 -8.98
N GLY A 310 0.29 -8.32 -10.18
CA GLY A 310 -0.46 -9.27 -11.01
C GLY A 310 0.33 -10.09 -12.02
N GLU A 311 1.64 -9.91 -12.20
CA GLU A 311 2.39 -10.67 -13.24
C GLU A 311 2.65 -12.14 -12.89
N ASN A 312 2.39 -12.57 -11.65
CA ASN A 312 2.68 -13.94 -11.17
C ASN A 312 1.43 -14.75 -10.73
N TYR A 313 0.23 -14.40 -11.19
CA TYR A 313 -1.04 -15.07 -10.83
C TYR A 313 -1.75 -15.79 -11.99
N PHE A 314 -1.01 -16.24 -13.01
CA PHE A 314 -1.55 -17.10 -14.08
C PHE A 314 -0.69 -18.34 -14.29
#